data_AF-A0A1G8AFH1-F1
#
_entry.id   AF-A0A1G8AFH1-F1
#
_cell.length_a   1.000
_cell.length_b   1.000
_cell.length_c   1.000
_cell.angle_alpha   90.00
_cell.angle_beta   90.00
_cell.angle_gamma   90.00
#
_symmetry.space_group_name_H-M   'P 1'
#
loop_
_entity.id
_entity.type
_entity.pdbx_description
1 polymer ?
#
loop_
_entity_poly.entity_id
_entity_poly.type
_entity_poly.pdbx_seq_one_letter_code
_entity_poly.pdbx_strand_id
1 'polypeptide(L)'
;MNAKLIGMVVALAFPLTVAAYSGEKGDHEQYRAKKIERLDKELKLSEDQKVKIEALFKEQGEKYKAIHEETESRLQKILTPEQNTQFKEMKQRRHEKWCEKSQERKQGKSESSQN
;
A
#
# COMPACT_ATOMS: atom_id res chain seq x y z
N MET A 1 -17.50 7.54 32.17
CA MET A 1 -16.50 6.81 32.97
C MET A 1 -16.62 5.34 32.62
N ASN A 2 -15.54 4.73 32.13
CA ASN A 2 -15.24 3.29 32.07
C ASN A 2 -13.81 3.16 31.53
N ALA A 3 -12.82 3.61 32.30
CA ALA A 3 -11.41 3.44 32.00
C ALA A 3 -11.01 2.01 32.36
N LYS A 4 -10.62 1.20 31.37
CA LYS A 4 -9.86 -0.02 31.60
C LYS A 4 -8.55 0.07 30.83
N LEU A 5 -7.50 0.29 31.61
CA LEU A 5 -6.09 0.25 31.27
C LEU A 5 -5.74 -1.04 30.54
N ILE A 6 -5.19 -0.93 29.34
CA ILE A 6 -4.31 -1.96 28.77
C ILE A 6 -2.98 -1.25 28.50
N GLY A 7 -2.10 -1.34 29.50
CA GLY A 7 -0.72 -0.94 29.36
C GLY A 7 -0.01 -1.90 28.41
N MET A 8 0.45 -1.39 27.27
CA MET A 8 1.43 -2.07 26.44
C MET A 8 2.73 -1.30 26.57
N VAL A 9 3.57 -1.74 27.51
CA VAL A 9 4.96 -1.32 27.62
C VAL A 9 5.69 -1.88 26.39
N VAL A 10 6.05 -1.02 25.44
CA VAL A 10 7.05 -1.35 24.41
C VAL A 10 8.28 -0.52 24.72
N ALA A 11 9.11 -1.06 25.60
CA ALA A 11 10.49 -0.64 25.75
C ALA A 11 11.33 -1.45 24.75
N LEU A 12 11.81 -0.83 23.68
CA LEU A 12 13.04 -1.25 23.02
C LEU A 12 13.56 -0.14 22.11
N ALA A 13 14.63 0.50 22.59
CA ALA A 13 15.47 1.43 21.87
C ALA A 13 16.35 0.66 20.87
N PHE A 14 16.41 1.12 19.62
CA PHE A 14 17.62 1.21 18.78
C PHE A 14 17.27 2.01 17.50
N PRO A 15 18.06 3.02 17.10
CA PRO A 15 17.83 3.75 15.85
C PRO A 15 18.44 2.94 14.69
N LEU A 16 17.60 2.27 13.90
CA LEU A 16 17.99 1.77 12.59
C LEU A 16 17.77 2.88 11.56
N THR A 17 18.84 3.58 11.20
CA THR A 17 18.85 4.52 10.09
C THR A 17 18.78 3.72 8.78
N VAL A 18 17.57 3.49 8.29
CA VAL A 18 17.35 2.94 6.96
C VAL A 18 17.36 4.10 5.96
N ALA A 19 18.36 4.13 5.08
CA ALA A 19 18.33 4.97 3.90
C ALA A 19 17.19 4.49 2.98
N ALA A 20 16.03 5.12 3.09
CA ALA A 20 14.89 4.84 2.25
C ALA A 20 15.19 5.27 0.81
N TYR A 21 15.52 4.31 -0.04
CA TYR A 21 15.53 4.45 -1.49
C TYR A 21 14.11 4.83 -1.94
N SER A 22 13.89 6.09 -2.26
CA SER A 22 12.60 6.63 -2.68
C SER A 22 12.25 6.15 -4.10
N GLY A 23 11.71 4.94 -4.18
CA GLY A 23 11.02 4.44 -5.37
C GLY A 23 9.69 5.17 -5.53
N GLU A 24 9.53 5.84 -6.68
CA GLU A 24 8.31 6.37 -7.29
C GLU A 24 7.12 6.66 -6.35
N LYS A 25 7.08 7.88 -5.81
CA LYS A 25 5.94 8.43 -5.07
C LYS A 25 4.78 8.71 -6.02
N GLY A 26 3.90 7.73 -6.21
CA GLY A 26 2.61 7.92 -6.86
C GLY A 26 1.57 6.98 -6.24
N ASP A 27 0.38 7.50 -5.93
CA ASP A 27 -0.83 6.76 -5.52
C ASP A 27 -0.89 6.11 -4.12
N HIS A 28 0.18 5.51 -3.58
CA HIS A 28 0.08 4.78 -2.31
C HIS A 28 -0.16 5.67 -1.08
N GLU A 29 0.43 6.87 -1.04
CA GLU A 29 0.28 7.82 0.05
C GLU A 29 -1.13 8.42 0.08
N GLN A 30 -1.64 8.83 -1.09
CA GLN A 30 -3.00 9.36 -1.22
C GLN A 30 -4.05 8.31 -0.86
N TYR A 31 -3.84 7.04 -1.24
CA TYR A 31 -4.75 5.96 -0.87
C TYR A 31 -4.82 5.76 0.65
N ARG A 32 -3.66 5.79 1.34
CA ARG A 32 -3.61 5.67 2.81
C ARG A 32 -4.29 6.86 3.48
N ALA A 33 -4.04 8.08 3.01
CA ALA A 33 -4.70 9.28 3.52
C ALA A 33 -6.23 9.19 3.40
N LYS A 34 -6.75 8.80 2.23
CA LYS A 34 -8.21 8.57 2.02
C LYS A 34 -8.77 7.46 2.90
N LYS A 35 -7.98 6.45 3.24
CA LYS A 35 -8.40 5.39 4.16
C LYS A 35 -8.50 5.92 5.60
N ILE A 36 -7.52 6.70 6.05
CA ILE A 36 -7.53 7.33 7.38
C ILE A 36 -8.70 8.32 7.47
N GLU A 37 -8.96 9.12 6.43
CA GLU A 37 -10.09 10.05 6.39
C GLU A 37 -11.44 9.33 6.55
N ARG A 38 -11.62 8.16 5.92
CA ARG A 38 -12.83 7.36 6.09
C ARG A 38 -12.97 6.83 7.52
N LEU A 39 -11.88 6.32 8.09
CA LEU A 39 -11.87 5.86 9.49
C LEU A 39 -12.17 7.00 10.45
N ASP A 40 -11.67 8.20 10.16
CA ASP A 40 -11.96 9.39 10.97
C ASP A 40 -13.44 9.77 10.92
N LYS A 41 -14.05 9.77 9.73
CA LYS A 41 -15.48 10.05 9.57
C LYS A 41 -16.37 9.06 10.33
N GLU A 42 -16.01 7.78 10.34
CA GLU A 42 -16.81 6.72 10.97
C GLU A 42 -16.56 6.60 12.49
N LEU A 43 -15.31 6.77 12.92
CA LEU A 43 -14.88 6.46 14.29
C LEU A 43 -14.56 7.70 15.13
N LYS A 44 -14.52 8.89 14.50
CA LYS A 44 -14.13 10.18 15.12
C LYS A 44 -12.76 10.06 15.79
N LEU A 45 -11.73 9.86 14.98
CA LEU A 45 -10.39 9.60 15.48
C LEU A 45 -9.78 10.88 16.06
N SER A 46 -9.09 10.73 17.19
CA SER A 46 -8.18 11.78 17.68
C SER A 46 -6.95 11.91 16.78
N GLU A 47 -6.28 13.07 16.84
CA GLU A 47 -5.04 13.31 16.09
C GLU A 47 -3.96 12.29 16.43
N ASP A 48 -3.81 11.93 17.72
CA ASP A 48 -2.88 10.89 18.16
C ASP A 48 -3.18 9.51 17.54
N GLN A 49 -4.47 9.17 17.34
CA GLN A 49 -4.85 7.92 16.68
C GLN A 49 -4.53 7.95 15.19
N LYS A 50 -4.77 9.09 14.51
CA LYS A 50 -4.45 9.26 13.08
C LYS A 50 -2.96 9.07 12.83
N VAL A 51 -2.10 9.71 13.62
CA VAL A 51 -0.65 9.59 13.53
C VAL A 51 -0.19 8.13 13.71
N LYS A 52 -0.75 7.43 14.71
CA LYS A 52 -0.42 6.00 14.95
C LYS A 52 -0.85 5.10 13.79
N ILE A 53 -2.03 5.33 13.22
CA ILE A 53 -2.53 4.55 12.08
C ILE A 53 -1.67 4.82 10.84
N GLU A 54 -1.26 6.06 10.61
CA GLU A 54 -0.38 6.42 9.50
C GLU A 54 0.98 5.72 9.61
N ALA A 55 1.59 5.76 10.80
CA ALA A 55 2.83 5.04 11.08
C ALA A 55 2.68 3.52 10.82
N LEU A 56 1.57 2.93 11.29
CA LEU A 56 1.26 1.52 11.06
C LEU A 56 1.13 1.19 9.56
N PHE A 57 0.42 2.02 8.77
CA PHE A 57 0.30 1.78 7.33
C PHE A 57 1.63 1.97 6.58
N LYS A 58 2.50 2.86 7.05
CA LYS A 58 3.86 3.02 6.51
C LYS A 58 4.69 1.76 6.75
N GLU A 59 4.78 1.31 8.00
CA GLU A 59 5.51 0.09 8.38
C GLU A 59 5.00 -1.16 7.62
N GLN A 60 3.67 -1.34 7.55
CA GLN A 60 3.07 -2.46 6.82
C GLN A 60 3.39 -2.42 5.32
N GLY A 61 3.45 -1.22 4.73
CA GLY A 61 3.83 -1.05 3.34
C GLY A 61 5.25 -1.51 3.05
N GLU A 62 6.19 -1.17 3.93
CA GLU A 62 7.59 -1.58 3.80
C GLU A 62 7.74 -3.09 3.94
N LYS A 63 7.09 -3.71 4.93
CA LYS A 63 7.08 -5.17 5.10
C LYS A 63 6.49 -5.87 3.88
N TYR A 64 5.39 -5.35 3.35
CA TYR A 64 4.76 -5.91 2.16
C TYR A 64 5.68 -5.85 0.94
N LYS A 65 6.38 -4.71 0.74
CA LYS A 65 7.36 -4.56 -0.35
C LYS A 65 8.46 -5.61 -0.25
N ALA A 66 9.04 -5.79 0.93
CA ALA A 66 10.09 -6.78 1.15
C ALA A 66 9.61 -8.22 0.86
N ILE A 67 8.43 -8.59 1.37
CA ILE A 67 7.83 -9.90 1.11
C ILE A 67 7.57 -10.10 -0.38
N HIS A 68 7.11 -9.05 -1.07
CA HIS A 68 6.84 -9.11 -2.50
C HIS A 68 8.12 -9.36 -3.30
N GLU A 69 9.17 -8.58 -3.07
CA GLU A 69 10.47 -8.74 -3.73
C GLU A 69 11.09 -10.13 -3.46
N GLU A 70 11.03 -10.59 -2.21
CA GLU A 70 11.48 -11.93 -1.84
C GLU A 70 10.70 -13.02 -2.57
N THR A 71 9.38 -12.91 -2.60
CA THR A 71 8.50 -13.88 -3.28
C THR A 71 8.80 -13.93 -4.77
N GLU A 72 8.98 -12.78 -5.41
CA GLU A 72 9.34 -12.71 -6.83
C GLU A 72 10.69 -13.37 -7.10
N SER A 73 11.70 -13.12 -6.27
CA SER A 73 13.03 -13.74 -6.40
C SER A 73 12.96 -15.25 -6.24
N ARG A 74 12.25 -15.75 -5.22
CA ARG A 74 12.06 -17.19 -4.99
C ARG A 74 11.32 -17.85 -6.13
N LEU A 75 10.28 -17.20 -6.65
CA LEU A 75 9.50 -17.72 -7.77
C LEU A 75 10.35 -17.83 -9.04
N GLN A 76 11.17 -16.83 -9.34
CA GLN A 76 12.06 -16.86 -10.50
C GLN A 76 13.06 -18.02 -10.47
N LYS A 77 13.50 -18.45 -9.28
CA LYS A 77 14.39 -19.60 -9.10
C LYS A 77 13.69 -20.95 -9.29
N ILE A 78 12.39 -21.02 -9.07
CA ILE A 78 11.57 -22.24 -9.21
C ILE A 78 11.15 -22.43 -10.68
N LEU A 79 10.85 -21.34 -11.37
CA LEU A 79 10.39 -21.38 -12.76
C LEU A 79 11.53 -21.60 -13.75
N THR A 80 11.23 -22.31 -14.85
CA THR A 80 12.16 -22.39 -15.99
C THR A 80 12.30 -21.02 -16.68
N PRO A 81 13.35 -20.79 -17.48
CA PRO A 81 13.51 -19.54 -18.22
C PRO A 81 12.29 -19.21 -19.10
N GLU A 82 11.73 -20.20 -19.79
CA GLU A 82 10.53 -20.05 -20.62
C GLU A 82 9.29 -19.66 -19.79
N GLN A 83 9.08 -20.34 -18.65
CA GLN A 83 7.98 -20.03 -17.74
C GLN A 83 8.11 -18.63 -17.13
N ASN A 84 9.33 -18.18 -16.83
CA ASN A 84 9.60 -16.83 -16.36
C ASN A 84 9.21 -15.77 -17.40
N THR A 85 9.48 -16.03 -18.69
CA THR A 85 9.06 -15.14 -19.79
C THR A 85 7.54 -15.05 -19.86
N GLN A 86 6.85 -16.20 -19.89
CA GLN A 86 5.38 -16.24 -19.90
C GLN A 86 4.77 -15.55 -18.66
N PHE A 87 5.40 -15.72 -17.49
CA PHE A 87 4.97 -15.07 -16.26
C PHE A 87 5.08 -13.54 -16.33
N LYS A 88 6.19 -13.01 -16.86
CA LYS A 88 6.38 -11.57 -17.07
C LYS A 88 5.35 -11.00 -18.05
N GLU A 89 5.11 -11.67 -19.17
CA GLU A 89 4.08 -11.28 -20.14
C GLU A 89 2.67 -11.30 -19.53
N MET A 90 2.37 -12.30 -18.69
CA MET A 90 1.10 -12.35 -17.97
C MET A 90 0.94 -11.16 -17.01
N LYS A 91 1.98 -10.79 -16.26
CA LYS A 91 1.95 -9.60 -15.39
C LYS A 91 1.72 -8.33 -16.19
N GLN A 92 2.44 -8.17 -17.30
CA GLN A 92 2.34 -7.00 -18.16
C GLN A 92 0.93 -6.85 -18.73
N ARG A 93 0.38 -7.92 -19.33
CA ARG A 93 -1.01 -7.90 -19.85
C ARG A 93 -2.03 -7.56 -18.78
N ARG A 94 -1.84 -8.05 -17.55
CA ARG A 94 -2.73 -7.71 -16.43
C ARG A 94 -2.61 -6.23 -16.06
N HIS A 95 -1.41 -5.68 -16.06
CA HIS A 95 -1.17 -4.27 -15.78
C HIS A 95 -1.80 -3.38 -16.86
N GLU A 96 -1.60 -3.69 -18.14
CA GLU A 96 -2.19 -2.97 -19.27
C GLU A 96 -3.71 -2.93 -19.19
N LYS A 97 -4.37 -4.08 -18.99
CA LYS A 97 -5.84 -4.16 -18.79
C LYS A 97 -6.32 -3.36 -17.60
N TRP A 98 -5.54 -3.32 -16.52
CA TRP A 98 -5.90 -2.52 -15.35
C TRP A 98 -5.79 -1.02 -15.65
N CYS A 99 -4.74 -0.60 -16.36
CA CYS A 99 -4.54 0.78 -16.79
C CYS A 99 -5.64 1.23 -17.76
N GLU A 100 -5.97 0.42 -18.77
CA GLU A 100 -7.05 0.66 -19.74
C GLU A 100 -8.39 0.89 -19.02
N LYS A 101 -8.80 -0.04 -18.16
CA LYS A 101 -10.03 0.08 -17.37
C LYS A 101 -10.02 1.29 -16.43
N SER A 102 -8.86 1.66 -15.92
CA SER A 102 -8.70 2.86 -15.08
C SER A 102 -8.89 4.14 -15.91
N GLN A 103 -8.42 4.16 -17.16
CA GLN A 103 -8.62 5.26 -18.10
C GLN A 103 -10.09 5.37 -18.54
N GLU A 104 -10.74 4.27 -18.92
CA GLU A 104 -12.17 4.25 -19.28
C GLU A 104 -13.05 4.84 -18.16
N ARG A 105 -12.78 4.44 -16.90
CA ARG A 105 -13.48 4.97 -15.73
C ARG A 105 -13.28 6.46 -15.53
N LYS A 106 -12.11 7.01 -15.89
CA LYS A 106 -11.84 8.44 -15.83
C LYS A 106 -12.61 9.18 -16.93
N GLN A 107 -12.60 8.66 -18.16
CA GLN A 107 -13.28 9.25 -19.32
C GLN A 107 -14.80 9.26 -19.16
N GLY A 108 -15.41 8.13 -18.77
CA GLY A 108 -16.86 8.07 -18.54
C GLY A 108 -17.34 8.97 -17.39
N LYS A 109 -16.45 9.29 -16.43
CA LYS A 109 -16.77 10.21 -15.32
C LYS A 109 -16.64 11.68 -15.74
N SER A 110 -15.76 12.02 -16.68
CA SER A 110 -15.71 13.36 -17.26
C SER A 110 -16.92 13.63 -18.15
N GLU A 111 -17.34 12.65 -18.97
CA GLU A 111 -18.50 12.80 -19.87
C GLU A 111 -19.83 12.92 -19.11
N SER A 112 -20.00 12.21 -17.99
CA SER A 112 -21.21 12.32 -17.17
C SER A 112 -21.27 13.59 -16.32
N SER A 113 -20.17 14.31 -16.14
CA SER A 113 -20.13 15.58 -15.39
C SER A 113 -20.36 16.81 -16.27
N GLN A 114 -20.44 16.64 -17.60
CA GLN A 114 -20.65 17.71 -18.57
C GLN A 114 -22.08 17.75 -19.15
N ASN A 115 -22.95 16.81 -18.76
CA ASN A 115 -24.38 16.77 -19.12
C ASN A 115 -25.27 17.06 -17.90
#